data_AF-A0A401W4B5-F1
#
_entry.id   AF-A0A401W4B5-F1
#
_cell.length_a   1.000
_cell.length_b   1.000
_cell.length_c   1.000
_cell.angle_alpha   90.00
_cell.angle_beta   90.00
_cell.angle_gamma   90.00
#
_symmetry.space_group_name_H-M   'P 1'
#
loop_
_entity.id
_entity.type
_entity.pdbx_description
1 polymer ?
#
loop_
_entity_poly.entity_id
_entity_poly.type
_entity_poly.pdbx_seq_one_letter_code
_entity_poly.pdbx_strand_id
1 'polypeptide(L)'
;MQNGKFLSGRTAPGEGWQNYPDRNGDGVYIDVDTSAGEFADTPAYIAALTGDDRMWMTTGGNTVYAATPTGFRIYVRRVDRQPIDPEYAAKNGWHIAWIAAET
;
A
#
# COMPACT_ATOMS: atom_id res chain seq x y z
N MET A 1 15.16 -24.83 11.86
CA MET A 1 14.79 -23.65 11.07
C MET A 1 13.46 -23.99 10.44
N GLN A 2 12.39 -23.24 10.72
CA GLN A 2 11.11 -23.42 10.04
C GLN A 2 11.27 -22.89 8.61
N ASN A 3 10.84 -23.65 7.61
CA ASN A 3 10.82 -23.22 6.22
C ASN A 3 9.64 -22.27 6.04
N GLY A 4 9.84 -20.98 6.30
CA GLY A 4 8.82 -19.95 6.10
C GLY A 4 8.60 -19.65 4.61
N LYS A 5 7.37 -19.24 4.25
CA LYS A 5 7.02 -18.78 2.90
C LYS A 5 7.35 -17.28 2.80
N PHE A 6 8.21 -16.93 1.85
CA PHE A 6 8.61 -15.55 1.60
C PHE A 6 8.23 -15.15 0.18
N LEU A 7 7.40 -14.12 0.05
CA LEU A 7 7.06 -13.53 -1.25
C LEU A 7 7.27 -12.02 -1.22
N SER A 8 7.43 -11.46 -2.40
CA SER A 8 7.46 -10.03 -2.63
C SER A 8 6.69 -9.68 -3.89
N GLY A 9 6.25 -8.42 -3.97
CA GLY A 9 5.49 -7.96 -5.11
C GLY A 9 5.27 -6.46 -5.08
N ARG A 10 4.47 -5.98 -6.03
CA ARG A 10 4.00 -4.60 -6.06
C ARG A 10 2.67 -4.46 -6.77
N THR A 11 1.94 -3.40 -6.46
CA THR A 11 0.80 -2.97 -7.28
C THR A 11 1.27 -2.34 -8.59
N ALA A 12 0.37 -2.24 -9.57
CA ALA A 12 0.65 -1.51 -10.81
C ALA A 12 0.85 0.00 -10.53
N PRO A 13 1.81 0.67 -11.19
CA PRO A 13 2.03 2.11 -11.02
C PRO A 13 0.78 2.93 -11.34
N GLY A 14 0.34 3.73 -10.38
CA GLY A 14 -0.75 4.70 -10.56
C GLY A 14 -2.16 4.11 -10.58
N GLU A 15 -2.33 2.80 -10.41
CA GLU A 15 -3.62 2.11 -10.48
C GLU A 15 -4.11 1.67 -9.09
N GLY A 16 -5.42 1.45 -8.96
CA GLY A 16 -6.03 0.87 -7.75
C GLY A 16 -6.23 1.84 -6.57
N TRP A 17 -5.80 3.09 -6.70
CA TRP A 17 -6.01 4.12 -5.68
C TRP A 17 -7.47 4.55 -5.58
N GLN A 18 -7.94 4.75 -4.36
CA GLN A 18 -9.30 5.16 -4.04
C GLN A 18 -9.27 6.38 -3.13
N ASN A 19 -10.26 7.26 -3.26
CA ASN A 19 -10.43 8.40 -2.35
C ASN A 19 -10.67 7.90 -0.92
N TYR A 20 -9.95 8.47 0.05
CA TYR A 20 -10.30 8.29 1.46
C TYR A 20 -11.43 9.29 1.81
N PRO A 21 -12.62 8.82 2.20
CA PRO A 21 -13.81 9.68 2.30
C PRO A 21 -13.84 10.57 3.55
N ASP A 22 -12.86 10.46 4.44
CA ASP A 22 -12.82 11.19 5.72
C ASP A 22 -11.84 12.37 5.64
N ARG A 23 -12.10 13.41 6.45
CA ARG A 23 -11.28 14.65 6.59
C ARG A 23 -10.92 15.39 5.29
N ASN A 24 -11.92 16.00 4.64
CA ASN A 24 -11.73 16.96 3.53
C ASN A 24 -10.98 16.41 2.30
N GLY A 25 -10.95 15.08 2.08
CA GLY A 25 -10.26 14.48 0.93
C GLY A 25 -8.74 14.64 0.98
N ASP A 26 -8.16 14.65 2.18
CA ASP A 26 -6.70 14.82 2.37
C ASP A 26 -5.88 13.55 2.09
N GLY A 27 -6.53 12.45 1.67
CA GLY A 27 -5.88 11.17 1.49
C GLY A 27 -6.50 10.24 0.46
N VAL A 28 -5.71 9.24 0.10
CA VAL A 28 -6.08 8.10 -0.74
C VAL A 28 -5.72 6.81 -0.03
N TYR A 29 -6.29 5.70 -0.48
CA TYR A 29 -5.90 4.38 -0.03
C TYR A 29 -5.84 3.41 -1.20
N ILE A 30 -5.16 2.29 -0.98
CA ILE A 30 -5.09 1.18 -1.93
C ILE A 30 -5.14 -0.14 -1.17
N ASP A 31 -5.92 -1.07 -1.71
CA ASP A 31 -5.93 -2.47 -1.28
C ASP A 31 -4.91 -3.24 -2.13
N VAL A 32 -3.95 -3.87 -1.47
CA VAL A 32 -2.91 -4.68 -2.10
C VAL A 32 -3.36 -6.13 -2.07
N ASP A 33 -3.58 -6.72 -3.24
CA ASP A 33 -3.89 -8.13 -3.41
C ASP A 33 -2.61 -8.97 -3.36
N THR A 34 -2.59 -9.94 -2.45
CA THR A 34 -1.49 -10.91 -2.28
C THR A 34 -1.98 -12.35 -2.40
N SER A 35 -3.19 -12.57 -2.93
CA SER A 35 -3.82 -13.89 -3.06
C SER A 35 -2.99 -14.93 -3.81
N ALA A 36 -2.20 -14.50 -4.80
CA ALA A 36 -1.24 -15.35 -5.52
C ALA A 36 -0.14 -15.93 -4.60
N GLY A 37 0.04 -15.34 -3.42
CA GLY A 37 0.94 -15.81 -2.38
C GLY A 37 0.39 -16.99 -1.58
N GLU A 38 -0.90 -17.38 -1.72
CA GLU A 38 -1.52 -18.56 -1.10
C GLU A 38 -1.07 -18.81 0.35
N PHE A 39 -1.08 -17.77 1.20
CA PHE A 39 -0.74 -17.88 2.61
C PHE A 39 -1.85 -18.59 3.37
N ALA A 40 -1.49 -19.47 4.31
CA ALA A 40 -2.42 -20.14 5.20
C ALA A 40 -2.89 -19.22 6.33
N ASP A 41 -1.96 -18.44 6.89
CA ASP A 41 -2.20 -17.45 7.94
C ASP A 41 -1.83 -16.04 7.42
N THR A 42 -2.20 -14.99 8.17
CA THR A 42 -1.80 -13.63 7.80
C THR A 42 -0.28 -13.48 7.97
N PRO A 43 0.49 -13.29 6.89
CA PRO A 43 1.94 -13.14 7.01
C PRO A 43 2.31 -11.77 7.60
N ALA A 44 3.54 -11.65 8.06
CA ALA A 44 4.12 -10.34 8.38
C ALA A 44 4.40 -9.58 7.07
N TYR A 45 3.60 -8.54 6.81
CA TYR A 45 3.81 -7.64 5.67
C TYR A 45 4.72 -6.46 6.04
N ILE A 46 5.69 -6.18 5.18
CA ILE A 46 6.43 -4.90 5.17
C ILE A 46 6.17 -4.26 3.81
N ALA A 47 5.72 -3.01 3.83
CA ALA A 47 5.32 -2.29 2.63
C ALA A 47 5.99 -0.91 2.56
N ALA A 48 6.13 -0.39 1.35
CA ALA A 48 6.63 0.95 1.09
C ALA A 48 5.91 1.58 -0.10
N LEU A 49 5.57 2.87 0.04
CA LEU A 49 5.14 3.71 -1.07
C LEU A 49 6.32 4.00 -1.97
N THR A 50 6.18 3.64 -3.24
CA THR A 50 7.14 3.87 -4.31
C THR A 50 6.46 4.62 -5.46
N GLY A 51 7.23 5.25 -6.35
CA GLY A 51 6.70 6.04 -7.45
C GLY A 51 7.76 6.95 -8.07
N ASP A 52 7.32 7.86 -8.93
CA ASP A 52 8.21 8.72 -9.72
C ASP A 52 8.50 10.07 -9.02
N ASP A 53 7.52 10.63 -8.30
CA ASP A 53 7.68 11.91 -7.60
C ASP A 53 6.75 12.00 -6.37
N ARG A 54 7.02 12.99 -5.51
CA ARG A 54 6.14 13.47 -4.43
C ARG A 54 5.91 12.53 -3.25
N MET A 55 6.48 11.32 -3.23
CA MET A 55 6.38 10.42 -2.07
C MET A 55 6.91 11.05 -0.77
N TRP A 56 7.97 11.87 -0.86
CA TRP A 56 8.60 12.54 0.29
C TRP A 56 7.68 13.54 1.03
N MET A 57 6.59 13.99 0.40
CA MET A 57 5.61 14.89 1.03
C MET A 57 4.51 14.15 1.78
N THR A 58 4.53 12.81 1.77
CA THR A 58 3.45 11.97 2.27
C THR A 58 3.77 11.31 3.61
N THR A 59 2.74 10.78 4.25
CA THR A 59 2.83 9.92 5.43
C THR A 59 1.86 8.74 5.30
N GLY A 60 2.10 7.65 6.03
CA GLY A 60 1.25 6.45 6.05
C GLY A 60 1.60 5.38 5.01
N GLY A 61 2.36 5.72 3.96
CA GLY A 61 2.68 4.84 2.82
C GLY A 61 3.43 3.53 3.13
N ASN A 62 3.79 3.27 4.38
CA ASN A 62 4.46 2.07 4.86
C ASN A 62 3.68 1.34 5.98
N THR A 63 2.51 1.86 6.38
CA THR A 63 1.74 1.31 7.49
C THR A 63 0.67 0.36 6.96
N VAL A 64 0.78 -0.91 7.31
CA VAL A 64 -0.12 -1.99 6.90
C VAL A 64 -1.38 -1.98 7.79
N TYR A 65 -2.55 -1.86 7.17
CA TYR A 65 -3.86 -1.94 7.84
C TYR A 65 -4.66 -3.14 7.34
N ALA A 66 -5.56 -3.65 8.18
CA ALA A 66 -6.51 -4.72 7.82
C ALA A 66 -5.86 -5.92 7.11
N ALA A 67 -4.69 -6.34 7.58
CA ALA A 67 -3.94 -7.45 6.97
C ALA A 67 -4.70 -8.78 7.10
N THR A 68 -4.67 -9.54 6.02
CA THR A 68 -5.26 -10.87 5.86
C THR A 68 -4.29 -11.79 5.09
N PRO A 69 -4.55 -13.09 4.98
CA PRO A 69 -3.73 -13.97 4.16
C PRO A 69 -3.73 -13.60 2.66
N THR A 70 -4.70 -12.81 2.19
CA THR A 70 -4.86 -12.48 0.76
C THR A 70 -4.64 -11.01 0.44
N GLY A 71 -4.31 -10.17 1.43
CA GLY A 71 -4.01 -8.77 1.16
C GLY A 71 -4.03 -7.88 2.40
N PHE A 72 -3.82 -6.60 2.15
CA PHE A 72 -3.80 -5.56 3.17
C PHE A 72 -4.12 -4.20 2.54
N ARG A 73 -4.36 -3.18 3.38
CA ARG A 73 -4.59 -1.80 2.95
C ARG A 73 -3.46 -0.86 3.36
N ILE A 74 -3.14 0.07 2.48
CA ILE A 74 -2.29 1.23 2.79
C ILE A 74 -3.10 2.51 2.64
N TYR A 75 -2.97 3.42 3.61
CA TYR A 75 -3.48 4.79 3.51
C TYR A 75 -2.32 5.75 3.30
N VAL A 76 -2.48 6.68 2.37
CA VAL A 76 -1.52 7.75 2.09
C VAL A 76 -2.22 9.08 2.20
N ARG A 77 -1.60 10.03 2.88
CA ARG A 77 -2.02 11.43 2.89
C ARG A 77 -0.81 12.35 2.90
N ARG A 78 -1.01 13.60 2.53
CA ARG A 78 0.05 14.60 2.62
C ARG A 78 0.31 15.02 4.07
N VAL A 79 1.56 15.32 4.39
CA VAL A 79 1.95 15.84 5.71
C VAL A 79 1.29 17.20 5.98
N ASP A 80 1.20 18.04 4.96
CA ASP A 80 0.60 19.39 5.01
C ASP A 80 -0.94 19.42 4.92
N ARG A 81 -1.58 18.25 4.80
CA ARG A 81 -3.04 18.08 4.66
C ARG A 81 -3.66 18.75 3.44
N GLN A 82 -2.88 19.08 2.41
CA GLN A 82 -3.46 19.43 1.12
C GLN A 82 -4.19 18.22 0.53
N PRO A 83 -5.33 18.42 -0.16
CA PRO A 83 -6.07 17.34 -0.80
C PRO A 83 -5.21 16.55 -1.77
N ILE A 84 -5.42 15.24 -1.81
CA ILE A 84 -4.90 14.35 -2.86
C ILE A 84 -6.02 13.38 -3.25
N ASP A 85 -6.08 13.08 -4.54
CA ASP A 85 -7.04 12.15 -5.13
C ASP A 85 -6.30 11.03 -5.90
N PRO A 86 -7.02 10.01 -6.40
CA PRO A 86 -6.41 8.96 -7.21
C PRO A 86 -5.69 9.46 -8.45
N GLU A 87 -6.13 10.56 -9.08
CA GLU A 87 -5.45 11.13 -10.25
C GLU A 87 -4.07 11.68 -9.87
N TYR A 88 -3.94 12.28 -8.68
CA TYR A 88 -2.65 12.68 -8.13
C TYR A 88 -1.72 11.49 -7.95
N ALA A 89 -2.22 10.37 -7.41
CA ALA A 89 -1.43 9.15 -7.26
C ALA A 89 -1.02 8.56 -8.62
N ALA A 90 -1.94 8.57 -9.59
CA ALA A 90 -1.69 8.12 -10.96
C ALA A 90 -0.60 8.94 -11.67
N LYS A 91 -0.70 10.27 -11.60
CA LYS A 91 0.28 11.19 -12.20
C LYS A 91 1.69 11.02 -11.66
N ASN A 92 1.83 10.64 -10.39
CA ASN A 92 3.13 10.43 -9.74
C ASN A 92 3.58 8.97 -9.77
N GLY A 93 2.88 8.09 -10.51
CA GLY A 93 3.25 6.68 -10.64
C GLY A 93 3.23 5.92 -9.31
N TRP A 94 2.43 6.37 -8.34
CA TRP A 94 2.44 5.80 -6.98
C TRP A 94 1.98 4.34 -6.99
N HIS A 95 2.74 3.49 -6.30
CA HIS A 95 2.44 2.07 -6.10
C HIS A 95 3.01 1.60 -4.77
N ILE A 96 2.55 0.44 -4.30
CA ILE A 96 3.05 -0.17 -3.07
C ILE A 96 3.94 -1.35 -3.44
N ALA A 97 5.21 -1.28 -3.06
CA ALA A 97 6.10 -2.44 -3.03
C ALA A 97 6.00 -3.13 -1.67
N TRP A 98 6.06 -4.45 -1.64
CA TRP A 98 5.88 -5.23 -0.41
C TRP A 98 6.72 -6.50 -0.37
N ILE A 99 7.00 -6.95 0.84
CA ILE A 99 7.48 -8.29 1.19
C ILE A 99 6.54 -8.90 2.24
N ALA A 100 6.38 -10.21 2.20
CA ALA A 100 5.55 -10.98 3.11
C ALA A 100 6.33 -12.20 3.61
N ALA A 101 6.25 -12.47 4.92
CA ALA A 101 6.87 -13.61 5.56
C ALA A 101 5.82 -14.37 6.41
N GLU A 102 5.57 -15.62 6.05
CA GLU A 102 4.77 -16.57 6.83
C GLU A 102 5.70 -17.62 7.45
N THR A 103 5.53 -17.94 8.73
CA THR A 103 6.43 -18.83 9.50
C THR A 103 5.68 -19.92 10.24
#